data_AF-A0A535YHZ7-F1
#
_entry.id   AF-A0A535YHZ7-F1
#
_cell.length_a   1.000
_cell.length_b   1.000
_cell.length_c   1.000
_cell.angle_alpha   90.00
_cell.angle_beta   90.00
_cell.angle_gamma   90.00
#
_symmetry.space_group_name_H-M   'P 1'
#
loop_
_entity.id
_entity.type
_entity.pdbx_description
1 polymer ?
#
loop_
_entity_poly.entity_id
_entity_poly.type
_entity_poly.pdbx_seq_one_letter_code
_entity_poly.pdbx_strand_id
1 'polypeptide(L)'
;MLGLTSYQEALRALGRMCEPATQVRIVEQADLVCVEIGTDAPRSLSRENLEEIVLASHARRGEHRAAGPLSDILRSVGAALDQLHARGICLELSQESLRVRFSDDRELSYAGEELEALRHTAAARRKGQPLSRVLILEASPDSAAHLREPLVAEFAVQALPLLLARAVAATPEAPGLILVQASDLVLDAIQTLRLGAQTAAVPIVVVASTAGQRDPGQLFTAGADDLLQEPLQPAQLRARVRTWLLRGRAGPQV
;
A
#
# COMPACT_ATOMS: atom_id res chain seq x y z
N MET A 1 3.58 -22.31 16.36
CA MET A 1 3.21 -20.99 15.78
C MET A 1 4.40 -20.09 15.97
N LEU A 2 5.16 -19.79 14.91
CA LEU A 2 6.36 -18.97 15.05
C LEU A 2 5.99 -17.69 15.79
N GLY A 3 6.59 -17.46 16.97
CA GLY A 3 6.33 -16.32 17.84
C GLY A 3 6.81 -14.99 17.29
N LEU A 4 6.81 -14.84 15.96
CA LEU A 4 7.00 -13.58 15.27
C LEU A 4 5.79 -12.72 15.57
N THR A 5 5.95 -11.78 16.50
CA THR A 5 4.95 -10.73 16.74
C THR A 5 4.80 -9.80 15.54
N SER A 6 5.74 -9.81 14.59
CA SER A 6 5.68 -9.09 13.32
C SER A 6 6.60 -9.69 12.23
N TYR A 7 6.00 -10.17 11.13
CA TYR A 7 6.69 -10.53 9.89
C TYR A 7 7.39 -9.34 9.26
N GLN A 8 6.83 -8.13 9.38
CA GLN A 8 7.47 -6.92 8.88
C GLN A 8 8.87 -6.76 9.45
N GLU A 9 9.02 -6.84 10.78
CA GLU A 9 10.31 -6.64 11.43
C GLU A 9 11.25 -7.83 11.18
N ALA A 10 10.73 -9.05 11.15
CA ALA A 10 11.49 -10.26 10.81
C ALA A 10 12.06 -10.19 9.38
N LEU A 11 11.21 -10.06 8.37
CA LEU A 11 11.62 -10.03 6.97
C LEU A 11 12.53 -8.83 6.65
N ARG A 12 12.29 -7.68 7.29
CA ARG A 12 13.20 -6.53 7.20
C ARG A 12 14.60 -6.86 7.71
N ALA A 13 14.69 -7.48 8.89
CA ALA A 13 15.97 -7.83 9.51
C ALA A 13 16.73 -8.87 8.66
N LEU A 14 16.01 -9.87 8.16
CA LEU A 14 16.54 -10.91 7.28
C LEU A 14 17.06 -10.34 5.96
N GLY A 15 16.35 -9.39 5.36
CA GLY A 15 16.79 -8.72 4.14
C GLY A 15 18.10 -7.96 4.29
N ARG A 16 18.45 -7.46 5.49
CA ARG A 16 19.76 -6.83 5.75
C ARG A 16 20.91 -7.84 5.79
N MET A 17 20.64 -9.08 6.18
CA MET A 17 21.64 -10.13 6.24
C MET A 17 21.96 -10.73 4.87
N CYS A 18 20.99 -10.66 3.95
CA CYS A 18 21.06 -11.32 2.66
C CYS A 18 21.57 -10.40 1.54
N GLU A 19 21.89 -9.13 1.79
CA GLU A 19 22.49 -8.28 0.75
C GLU A 19 23.98 -8.58 0.54
N PRO A 20 24.46 -8.76 -0.71
CA PRO A 20 23.84 -8.36 -1.99
C PRO A 20 23.27 -9.53 -2.82
N ALA A 21 22.64 -10.53 -2.20
CA ALA A 21 22.20 -11.74 -2.89
C ALA A 21 21.21 -11.48 -4.04
N THR A 22 21.39 -12.24 -5.11
CA THR A 22 20.58 -12.17 -6.34
C THR A 22 19.22 -12.85 -6.20
N GLN A 23 19.13 -13.83 -5.29
CA GLN A 23 17.92 -14.57 -4.98
C GLN A 23 17.84 -14.80 -3.47
N VAL A 24 16.62 -14.77 -2.94
CA VAL A 24 16.31 -15.02 -1.54
C VAL A 24 15.09 -15.92 -1.47
N ARG A 25 15.23 -17.04 -0.78
CA ARG A 25 14.12 -17.94 -0.46
C ARG A 25 13.97 -17.99 1.05
N ILE A 26 12.76 -17.76 1.54
CA ILE A 26 12.39 -17.76 2.96
C ILE A 26 11.23 -18.74 3.12
N VAL A 27 11.43 -19.80 3.89
CA VAL A 27 10.41 -20.83 4.12
C VAL A 27 10.15 -20.98 5.60
N GLU A 28 8.90 -20.83 6.02
CA GLU A 28 8.46 -21.17 7.37
C GLU A 28 8.21 -22.68 7.45
N GLN A 29 8.96 -23.35 8.32
CA GLN A 29 8.77 -24.77 8.64
C GLN A 29 8.02 -24.86 9.98
N ALA A 30 6.70 -24.99 9.92
CA ALA A 30 5.85 -25.04 11.12
C ALA A 30 6.20 -26.23 12.04
N ASP A 31 6.60 -27.36 11.44
CA ASP A 31 6.95 -28.60 12.15
C ASP A 31 8.31 -28.51 12.86
N LEU A 32 9.23 -27.69 12.32
CA LEU A 32 10.60 -27.54 12.82
C LEU A 32 10.81 -26.23 13.60
N VAL A 33 9.79 -25.38 13.67
CA VAL A 33 9.79 -24.06 14.34
C VAL A 33 11.01 -23.23 13.91
N CYS A 34 11.29 -23.23 12.61
CA CYS A 34 12.41 -22.52 12.03
C CYS A 34 12.03 -21.79 10.74
N VAL A 35 12.86 -20.82 10.36
CA VAL A 35 12.80 -20.14 9.07
C VAL A 35 14.04 -20.53 8.29
N GLU A 36 13.85 -21.16 7.14
CA GLU A 36 14.94 -21.47 6.22
C GLU A 36 15.16 -20.29 5.28
N ILE A 37 16.41 -19.83 5.20
CA ILE A 37 16.80 -18.70 4.34
C ILE A 37 17.94 -19.12 3.45
N GLY A 38 17.75 -19.06 2.14
CA GLY A 38 18.76 -19.42 1.16
C GLY A 38 18.96 -18.34 0.12
N THR A 39 20.22 -18.00 -0.12
CA THR A 39 20.65 -17.25 -1.30
C THR A 39 21.33 -18.17 -2.31
N ASP A 40 22.24 -19.02 -1.80
CA ASP A 40 22.90 -20.13 -2.53
C ASP A 40 22.96 -21.43 -1.70
N ALA A 41 23.03 -21.31 -0.36
CA ALA A 41 22.94 -22.43 0.58
C ALA A 41 21.88 -22.11 1.66
N PRO A 42 20.84 -22.95 1.82
CA PRO A 42 19.79 -22.71 2.81
C PRO A 42 20.36 -22.83 4.23
N ARG A 43 20.13 -21.80 5.04
CA ARG A 43 20.43 -21.77 6.47
C ARG A 43 19.13 -21.84 7.24
N SER A 44 19.03 -22.77 8.18
CA SER A 44 17.90 -22.86 9.09
C SER A 44 18.14 -21.94 10.29
N LEU A 45 17.21 -21.01 10.53
CA LEU A 45 17.21 -20.13 11.69
C LEU A 45 16.15 -20.61 12.67
N SER A 46 16.58 -21.01 13.87
CA SER A 46 15.66 -21.27 14.97
C SER A 46 14.93 -20.00 15.38
N ARG A 47 13.81 -20.16 16.09
CA ARG A 47 13.04 -19.06 16.66
C ARG A 47 13.89 -18.10 17.50
N GLU A 48 14.72 -18.63 18.39
CA GLU A 48 15.57 -17.84 19.30
C GLU A 48 16.58 -16.98 18.52
N ASN A 49 17.21 -17.56 17.50
CA ASN A 49 18.13 -16.83 16.62
C ASN A 49 17.40 -15.71 15.85
N LEU A 50 16.17 -15.97 15.40
CA LEU A 50 15.37 -14.98 14.69
C LEU A 50 14.94 -13.82 15.59
N GLU A 51 14.55 -14.11 16.83
CA GLU A 51 14.23 -13.09 17.85
C GLU A 51 15.47 -12.24 18.17
N GLU A 52 16.65 -12.84 18.31
CA GLU A 52 17.91 -12.11 18.53
C GLU A 52 18.27 -11.21 17.33
N ILE A 53 18.08 -11.69 16.10
CA ILE A 53 18.29 -10.91 14.87
C ILE A 53 17.34 -9.69 14.82
N VAL A 54 16.08 -9.86 15.18
CA VAL A 54 15.08 -8.78 15.22
C VAL A 54 15.43 -7.77 16.32
N LEU A 55 15.77 -8.24 17.52
CA LEU A 55 16.21 -7.39 18.64
C LEU A 55 17.48 -6.60 18.31
N ALA A 56 18.48 -7.23 17.71
CA ALA A 56 19.70 -6.57 17.24
C ALA A 56 19.40 -5.54 16.14
N SER A 57 18.43 -5.83 15.26
CA SER A 57 17.95 -4.88 14.25
C SER A 57 17.24 -3.66 14.88
N HIS A 58 16.47 -3.87 15.96
CA HIS A 58 15.83 -2.81 16.73
C HIS A 58 16.83 -1.93 17.48
N ALA A 59 17.86 -2.52 18.11
CA ALA A 59 18.89 -1.78 18.83
C ALA A 59 19.70 -0.83 17.93
N ARG A 60 19.74 -1.13 16.62
CA ARG A 60 20.36 -0.28 15.58
C ARG A 60 19.39 0.76 14.99
N ARG A 61 18.21 0.97 15.57
CA ARG A 61 17.29 2.06 15.17
C ARG A 61 17.90 3.41 15.56
N GLY A 62 18.30 4.19 14.56
CA GLY A 62 18.89 5.53 14.75
C GLY A 62 20.19 5.72 14.00
N GLU A 63 20.95 4.64 13.80
CA GLU A 63 22.08 4.62 12.87
C GLU A 63 21.52 4.71 11.44
N HIS A 64 21.75 5.84 10.76
CA HIS A 64 21.28 6.15 9.40
C HIS A 64 21.92 5.25 8.31
N ARG A 65 22.01 3.94 8.52
CA ARG A 65 22.28 2.98 7.45
C ARG A 65 20.95 2.62 6.80
N ALA A 66 20.72 3.27 5.66
CA ALA A 66 19.65 2.93 4.75
C ALA A 66 19.65 1.41 4.51
N ALA A 67 18.53 0.75 4.85
CA ALA A 67 18.33 -0.64 4.48
C ALA A 67 18.37 -0.73 2.94
N GLY A 68 19.07 -1.71 2.36
CA GLY A 68 19.18 -1.79 0.91
C GLY A 68 17.94 -2.36 0.22
N PRO A 69 17.98 -2.51 -1.13
CA PRO A 69 16.82 -2.84 -1.98
C PRO A 69 16.05 -4.06 -1.52
N LEU A 70 16.76 -5.09 -1.09
CA LEU A 70 16.17 -6.36 -0.70
C LEU A 70 15.41 -6.22 0.62
N SER A 71 16.02 -5.55 1.60
CA SER A 71 15.41 -5.32 2.91
C SER A 71 14.12 -4.48 2.83
N ASP A 72 14.04 -3.52 1.92
CA ASP A 72 12.83 -2.71 1.77
C ASP A 72 11.65 -3.48 1.14
N ILE A 73 11.94 -4.32 0.14
CA ILE A 73 10.93 -5.20 -0.47
C ILE A 73 10.41 -6.16 0.60
N LEU A 74 11.32 -6.85 1.28
CA LEU A 74 10.98 -7.82 2.33
C LEU A 74 10.22 -7.18 3.49
N ARG A 75 10.57 -5.96 3.90
CA ARG A 75 9.78 -5.18 4.87
C ARG A 75 8.36 -4.92 4.36
N SER A 76 8.21 -4.51 3.09
CA SER A 76 6.90 -4.20 2.51
C SER A 76 6.02 -5.45 2.39
N VAL A 77 6.61 -6.57 1.98
CA VAL A 77 5.93 -7.87 1.95
C VAL A 77 5.56 -8.31 3.37
N GLY A 78 6.46 -8.17 4.34
CA GLY A 78 6.19 -8.52 5.74
C GLY A 78 5.05 -7.71 6.35
N ALA A 79 4.93 -6.41 6.03
CA ALA A 79 3.80 -5.60 6.47
C ALA A 79 2.46 -6.11 5.91
N ALA A 80 2.42 -6.55 4.65
CA ALA A 80 1.22 -7.12 4.04
C ALA A 80 0.86 -8.48 4.68
N LEU A 81 1.86 -9.31 4.95
CA LEU A 81 1.68 -10.61 5.60
C LEU A 81 1.18 -10.47 7.04
N ASP A 82 1.66 -9.46 7.77
CA ASP A 82 1.17 -9.10 9.11
C ASP A 82 -0.33 -8.74 9.07
N GLN A 83 -0.75 -7.90 8.11
CA GLN A 83 -2.17 -7.53 7.95
C GLN A 83 -3.07 -8.72 7.64
N LEU A 84 -2.58 -9.65 6.81
CA LEU A 84 -3.30 -10.87 6.44
C LEU A 84 -3.27 -11.93 7.54
N HIS A 85 -2.57 -11.70 8.65
CA HIS A 85 -2.33 -12.69 9.71
C HIS A 85 -1.82 -14.03 9.13
N ALA A 86 -1.00 -13.94 8.08
CA ALA A 86 -0.57 -15.09 7.30
C ALA A 86 0.29 -16.06 8.14
N ARG A 87 0.20 -17.36 7.85
CA ARG A 87 0.99 -18.40 8.52
C ARG A 87 1.42 -19.47 7.53
N GLY A 88 2.59 -20.04 7.76
CA GLY A 88 3.15 -21.09 6.90
C GLY A 88 3.43 -20.56 5.51
N ILE A 89 4.28 -19.53 5.42
CA ILE A 89 4.61 -18.90 4.14
C ILE A 89 5.93 -19.42 3.54
N CYS A 90 5.96 -19.53 2.23
CA CYS A 90 7.17 -19.70 1.43
C CYS A 90 7.31 -18.52 0.47
N LEU A 91 8.27 -17.65 0.75
CA LEU A 91 8.58 -16.47 -0.04
C LEU A 91 9.83 -16.72 -0.89
N GLU A 92 9.75 -16.49 -2.19
CA GLU A 92 10.84 -16.60 -3.14
C GLU A 92 10.97 -15.27 -3.89
N LEU A 93 12.08 -14.57 -3.70
CA LEU A 93 12.35 -13.28 -4.30
C LEU A 93 13.63 -13.36 -5.14
N SER A 94 13.55 -12.99 -6.40
CA SER A 94 14.67 -12.86 -7.33
C SER A 94 14.69 -11.45 -7.94
N GLN A 95 15.62 -11.20 -8.87
CA GLN A 95 15.60 -9.96 -9.65
C GLN A 95 14.36 -9.83 -10.54
N GLU A 96 13.78 -10.93 -11.02
CA GLU A 96 12.70 -10.91 -12.02
C GLU A 96 11.31 -11.22 -11.44
N SER A 97 11.27 -11.90 -10.29
CA SER A 97 10.00 -12.36 -9.70
C SER A 97 9.99 -12.30 -8.17
N LEU A 98 8.81 -12.08 -7.58
CA LEU A 98 8.49 -12.34 -6.19
C LEU A 98 7.31 -13.31 -6.16
N ARG A 99 7.50 -14.46 -5.51
CA ARG A 99 6.46 -15.46 -5.25
C ARG A 99 6.24 -15.63 -3.76
N VAL A 100 4.98 -15.71 -3.34
CA VAL A 100 4.59 -15.98 -1.97
C VAL A 100 3.57 -17.10 -2.00
N ARG A 101 3.93 -18.27 -1.49
CA ARG A 101 3.06 -19.43 -1.33
C ARG A 101 2.61 -19.53 0.12
N PHE A 102 1.33 -19.79 0.32
CA PHE A 102 0.70 -19.95 1.62
C PHE A 102 0.47 -21.44 1.92
N SER A 103 0.28 -21.77 3.19
CA SER A 103 -0.02 -23.13 3.63
C SER A 103 -1.39 -23.65 3.18
N ASP A 104 -2.28 -22.75 2.74
CA ASP A 104 -3.62 -23.06 2.22
C ASP A 104 -3.68 -23.10 0.68
N ASP A 105 -2.56 -23.45 0.03
CA ASP A 105 -2.37 -23.55 -1.43
C ASP A 105 -2.59 -22.26 -2.23
N ARG A 106 -2.78 -21.12 -1.57
CA ARG A 106 -2.78 -19.82 -2.26
C ARG A 106 -1.36 -19.46 -2.72
N GLU A 107 -1.25 -18.82 -3.87
CA GLU A 107 0.00 -18.27 -4.39
C GLU A 107 -0.21 -16.85 -4.90
N LEU A 108 0.71 -15.95 -4.53
CA LEU A 108 0.84 -14.61 -5.11
C LEU A 108 2.15 -14.54 -5.89
N SER A 109 2.09 -14.12 -7.14
CA SER A 109 3.26 -13.93 -7.99
C SER A 109 3.27 -12.51 -8.55
N TYR A 110 4.42 -11.85 -8.44
CA TYR A 110 4.68 -10.52 -8.99
C TYR A 110 5.91 -10.62 -9.88
N ALA A 111 5.82 -10.15 -11.12
CA ALA A 111 6.94 -10.15 -12.06
C ALA A 111 6.90 -8.90 -12.95
N GLY A 112 8.02 -8.62 -13.64
CA GLY A 112 8.12 -7.49 -14.57
C GLY A 112 7.74 -6.15 -13.91
N GLU A 113 6.85 -5.40 -14.55
CA GLU A 113 6.41 -4.07 -14.11
C GLU A 113 5.81 -4.06 -12.69
N GLU A 114 5.15 -5.14 -12.26
CA GLU A 114 4.54 -5.22 -10.93
C GLU A 114 5.61 -5.29 -9.83
N LEU A 115 6.67 -6.05 -10.08
CA LEU A 115 7.80 -6.15 -9.17
C LEU A 115 8.61 -4.85 -9.14
N GLU A 116 8.78 -4.19 -10.29
CA GLU A 116 9.41 -2.88 -10.37
C GLU A 116 8.63 -1.81 -9.59
N ALA A 117 7.30 -1.81 -9.71
CA ALA A 117 6.45 -0.92 -8.94
C ALA A 117 6.61 -1.16 -7.43
N LEU A 118 6.60 -2.43 -7.00
CA LEU A 118 6.82 -2.79 -5.60
C LEU A 118 8.19 -2.31 -5.09
N ARG A 119 9.25 -2.48 -5.89
CA ARG A 119 10.60 -1.96 -5.59
C ARG A 119 10.62 -0.45 -5.46
N HIS A 120 9.93 0.25 -6.36
CA HIS A 120 9.87 1.70 -6.36
C HIS A 120 9.18 2.24 -5.10
N THR A 121 8.03 1.64 -4.71
CA THR A 121 7.33 1.97 -3.46
C THR A 121 8.20 1.68 -2.23
N ALA A 122 8.87 0.52 -2.22
CA ALA A 122 9.76 0.12 -1.14
C ALA A 122 10.95 1.09 -0.98
N ALA A 123 11.52 1.58 -2.10
CA ALA A 123 12.58 2.57 -2.13
C ALA A 123 12.11 3.99 -1.75
N ALA A 124 10.87 4.37 -2.10
CA ALA A 124 10.27 5.64 -1.66
C ALA A 124 10.15 5.68 -0.12
N ARG A 125 9.75 4.56 0.50
CA ARG A 125 9.74 4.37 1.97
C ARG A 125 11.15 4.47 2.60
N ARG A 126 12.23 4.15 1.88
CA ARG A 126 13.63 4.29 2.34
C ARG A 126 14.05 5.73 2.52
N LYS A 127 13.59 6.64 1.66
CA LYS A 127 14.01 8.05 1.64
C LYS A 127 13.31 8.94 2.69
N GLY A 128 12.56 8.34 3.62
CA GLY A 128 11.84 9.09 4.67
C GLY A 128 10.68 9.94 4.14
N GLN A 129 10.24 9.73 2.89
CA GLN A 129 9.09 10.43 2.34
C GLN A 129 7.81 9.80 2.90
N PRO A 130 6.93 10.58 3.56
CA PRO A 130 5.65 10.06 4.02
C PRO A 130 4.83 9.56 2.84
N LEU A 131 4.08 8.46 3.03
CA LEU A 131 3.15 7.96 2.02
C LEU A 131 2.14 9.07 1.69
N SER A 132 1.84 9.25 0.41
CA SER A 132 0.75 10.15 0.01
C SER A 132 -0.55 9.69 0.67
N ARG A 133 -1.24 10.62 1.33
CA ARG A 133 -2.56 10.39 1.92
C ARG A 133 -3.61 10.36 0.82
N VAL A 134 -4.35 9.26 0.72
CA VAL A 134 -5.51 9.10 -0.17
C VAL A 134 -6.74 8.96 0.72
N LEU A 135 -7.70 9.86 0.56
CA LEU A 135 -8.96 9.80 1.29
C LEU A 135 -10.05 9.24 0.38
N ILE A 136 -10.82 8.29 0.88
CA ILE A 136 -12.00 7.74 0.19
C ILE A 136 -13.24 8.20 0.94
N LEU A 137 -14.16 8.83 0.24
CA LEU A 137 -15.49 9.17 0.74
C LEU A 137 -16.50 8.13 0.23
N GLU A 138 -16.93 7.27 1.15
CA GLU A 138 -17.76 6.11 0.86
C GLU A 138 -19.25 6.45 0.86
N ALA A 139 -20.00 5.90 -0.10
CA ALA A 139 -21.44 6.12 -0.20
C ALA A 139 -22.22 5.45 0.94
N SER A 140 -21.74 4.28 1.40
CA SER A 140 -22.26 3.54 2.55
C SER A 140 -21.13 2.84 3.30
N PRO A 141 -21.35 2.38 4.56
CA PRO A 141 -20.32 1.71 5.34
C PRO A 141 -19.69 0.54 4.58
N ASP A 142 -18.35 0.51 4.53
CA ASP A 142 -17.52 -0.54 3.92
C ASP A 142 -17.71 -0.75 2.40
N SER A 143 -18.43 0.17 1.73
CA SER A 143 -18.69 0.07 0.29
C SER A 143 -17.46 0.28 -0.59
N ALA A 144 -16.37 0.86 -0.06
CA ALA A 144 -15.13 1.06 -0.80
C ALA A 144 -14.03 0.05 -0.43
N ALA A 145 -14.35 -1.09 0.19
CA ALA A 145 -13.37 -2.14 0.47
C ALA A 145 -12.56 -2.51 -0.79
N HIS A 146 -13.24 -2.69 -1.92
CA HIS A 146 -12.64 -3.02 -3.22
C HIS A 146 -11.77 -1.89 -3.81
N LEU A 147 -11.95 -0.63 -3.38
CA LEU A 147 -11.06 0.49 -3.74
C LEU A 147 -9.89 0.60 -2.76
N ARG A 148 -10.15 0.33 -1.47
CA ARG A 148 -9.18 0.45 -0.37
C ARG A 148 -8.09 -0.63 -0.46
N GLU A 149 -8.49 -1.89 -0.59
CA GLU A 149 -7.59 -3.05 -0.65
C GLU A 149 -6.42 -2.91 -1.66
N PRO A 150 -6.65 -2.53 -2.93
CA PRO A 150 -5.55 -2.40 -3.88
C PRO A 150 -4.66 -1.18 -3.64
N LEU A 151 -5.10 -0.20 -2.84
CA LEU A 151 -4.39 1.07 -2.59
C LEU A 151 -3.54 1.05 -1.31
N VAL A 152 -3.95 0.30 -0.27
CA VAL A 152 -3.23 0.26 1.02
C VAL A 152 -1.80 -0.30 0.92
N ALA A 153 -1.50 -1.06 -0.13
CA ALA A 153 -0.15 -1.54 -0.40
C ALA A 153 0.84 -0.39 -0.66
N GLU A 154 0.36 0.73 -1.23
CA GLU A 154 1.20 1.81 -1.76
C GLU A 154 0.95 3.18 -1.10
N PHE A 155 -0.26 3.43 -0.58
CA PHE A 155 -0.67 4.75 -0.08
C PHE A 155 -1.14 4.70 1.38
N ALA A 156 -1.14 5.84 2.05
CA ALA A 156 -1.83 5.99 3.34
C ALA A 156 -3.32 6.24 3.08
N VAL A 157 -4.10 5.16 3.03
CA VAL A 157 -5.52 5.22 2.67
C VAL A 157 -6.39 5.33 3.92
N GLN A 158 -7.31 6.29 3.92
CA GLN A 158 -8.37 6.42 4.91
C GLN A 158 -9.72 6.40 4.20
N ALA A 159 -10.68 5.63 4.70
CA ALA A 159 -12.05 5.64 4.22
C ALA A 159 -12.95 6.30 5.27
N LEU A 160 -13.82 7.19 4.84
CA LEU A 160 -14.77 7.92 5.68
C LEU A 160 -16.15 7.94 5.00
N PRO A 161 -17.25 7.97 5.77
CA PRO A 161 -18.58 8.23 5.22
C PRO A 161 -18.63 9.55 4.44
N LEU A 162 -19.29 9.56 3.28
CA LEU A 162 -19.43 10.73 2.40
C LEU A 162 -20.01 11.96 3.13
N LEU A 163 -20.91 11.74 4.10
CA LEU A 163 -21.50 12.80 4.93
C LEU A 163 -20.45 13.62 5.70
N LEU A 164 -19.22 13.11 5.89
CA LEU A 164 -18.12 13.82 6.53
C LEU A 164 -17.38 14.79 5.59
N ALA A 165 -17.81 14.97 4.34
CA ALA A 165 -17.19 15.91 3.39
C ALA A 165 -16.99 17.32 3.98
N ARG A 166 -17.92 17.82 4.79
CA ARG A 166 -17.78 19.12 5.50
C ARG A 166 -16.64 19.12 6.52
N ALA A 167 -16.51 18.05 7.31
CA ALA A 167 -15.44 17.92 8.29
C ALA A 167 -14.07 17.79 7.59
N VAL A 168 -14.04 17.07 6.47
CA VAL A 168 -12.86 16.97 5.61
C VAL A 168 -12.50 18.33 5.01
N ALA A 169 -13.47 19.10 4.53
CA ALA A 169 -13.23 20.43 3.97
C ALA A 169 -12.63 21.41 4.99
N ALA A 170 -12.93 21.22 6.27
CA ALA A 170 -12.43 22.01 7.39
C ALA A 170 -11.09 21.51 7.98
N THR A 171 -10.50 20.44 7.43
CA THR A 171 -9.27 19.88 7.97
C THR A 171 -8.07 20.82 7.77
N PRO A 172 -7.16 20.95 8.75
CA PRO A 172 -5.92 21.70 8.57
C PRO A 172 -4.91 20.95 7.68
N GLU A 173 -5.05 19.63 7.52
CA GLU A 173 -4.12 18.80 6.76
C GLU A 173 -4.82 18.14 5.56
N ALA A 174 -4.63 18.73 4.38
CA ALA A 174 -5.18 18.22 3.13
C ALA A 174 -4.63 16.82 2.78
N PRO A 175 -5.47 15.88 2.32
CA PRO A 175 -4.99 14.68 1.65
C PRO A 175 -4.38 15.03 0.28
N GLY A 176 -3.56 14.14 -0.28
CA GLY A 176 -3.00 14.32 -1.62
C GLY A 176 -3.98 14.01 -2.75
N LEU A 177 -5.04 13.24 -2.46
CA LEU A 177 -6.10 12.85 -3.38
C LEU A 177 -7.36 12.50 -2.60
N ILE A 178 -8.54 12.86 -3.14
CA ILE A 178 -9.84 12.43 -2.64
C ILE A 178 -10.53 11.58 -3.71
N LEU A 179 -10.89 10.34 -3.37
CA LEU A 179 -11.79 9.49 -4.14
C LEU A 179 -13.19 9.63 -3.56
N VAL A 180 -14.19 9.89 -4.41
CA VAL A 180 -15.58 10.03 -3.97
C VAL A 180 -16.44 8.98 -4.67
N GLN A 181 -17.06 8.09 -3.92
CA GLN A 181 -18.00 7.14 -4.51
C GLN A 181 -19.29 7.86 -4.94
N ALA A 182 -19.75 7.53 -6.15
CA ALA A 182 -20.99 8.09 -6.67
C ALA A 182 -22.18 7.71 -5.79
N SER A 183 -22.99 8.72 -5.49
CA SER A 183 -24.23 8.61 -4.72
C SER A 183 -25.08 9.85 -4.99
N ASP A 184 -26.26 9.93 -4.40
CA ASP A 184 -27.11 11.12 -4.55
C ASP A 184 -26.52 12.40 -3.95
N LEU A 185 -25.60 12.27 -3.00
CA LEU A 185 -24.96 13.40 -2.32
C LEU A 185 -23.61 13.79 -2.94
N VAL A 186 -23.21 13.14 -4.05
CA VAL A 186 -21.86 13.31 -4.62
C VAL A 186 -21.59 14.75 -5.05
N LEU A 187 -22.56 15.44 -5.67
CA LEU A 187 -22.38 16.81 -6.15
C LEU A 187 -22.17 17.78 -4.98
N ASP A 188 -23.02 17.69 -3.96
CA ASP A 188 -22.93 18.52 -2.76
C ASP A 188 -21.61 18.29 -2.02
N ALA A 189 -21.14 17.04 -1.96
CA ALA A 189 -19.87 16.69 -1.35
C ALA A 189 -18.68 17.30 -2.12
N ILE A 190 -18.65 17.20 -3.45
CA ILE A 190 -17.59 17.80 -4.29
C ILE A 190 -17.58 19.31 -4.09
N GLN A 191 -18.73 19.97 -4.19
CA GLN A 191 -18.83 21.43 -4.01
C GLN A 191 -18.36 21.84 -2.61
N THR A 192 -18.73 21.09 -1.57
CA THR A 192 -18.28 21.32 -0.20
C THR A 192 -16.76 21.23 -0.07
N LEU A 193 -16.13 20.22 -0.66
CA LEU A 193 -14.67 20.07 -0.67
C LEU A 193 -13.98 21.19 -1.45
N ARG A 194 -14.57 21.65 -2.55
CA ARG A 194 -14.05 22.79 -3.32
C ARG A 194 -14.13 24.12 -2.58
N LEU A 195 -15.03 24.26 -1.60
CA LEU A 195 -15.11 25.43 -0.74
C LEU A 195 -14.10 25.42 0.42
N GLY A 196 -13.49 24.27 0.73
CA GLY A 196 -12.53 24.16 1.84
C GLY A 196 -11.17 24.74 1.49
N ALA A 197 -10.62 25.60 2.36
CA ALA A 197 -9.37 26.32 2.08
C ALA A 197 -8.18 25.41 1.70
N GLN A 198 -8.07 24.26 2.38
CA GLN A 198 -6.98 23.29 2.14
C GLN A 198 -7.37 22.20 1.13
N THR A 199 -8.65 21.99 0.87
CA THR A 199 -9.16 20.91 0.02
C THR A 199 -9.54 21.39 -1.39
N ALA A 200 -9.66 22.70 -1.60
CA ALA A 200 -10.05 23.30 -2.87
C ALA A 200 -9.13 22.92 -4.04
N ALA A 201 -7.83 22.78 -3.80
CA ALA A 201 -6.84 22.41 -4.83
C ALA A 201 -6.53 20.90 -4.86
N VAL A 202 -7.09 20.12 -3.94
CA VAL A 202 -6.85 18.67 -3.89
C VAL A 202 -7.57 18.02 -5.07
N PRO A 203 -6.93 17.09 -5.80
CA PRO A 203 -7.63 16.36 -6.84
C PRO A 203 -8.81 15.55 -6.28
N ILE A 204 -9.96 15.62 -6.96
CA ILE A 204 -11.19 14.90 -6.61
C ILE A 204 -11.55 13.98 -7.78
N VAL A 205 -11.48 12.68 -7.56
CA VAL A 205 -11.81 11.65 -8.55
C VAL A 205 -13.08 10.94 -8.13
N VAL A 206 -14.09 10.95 -9.00
CA VAL A 206 -15.36 10.26 -8.74
C VAL A 206 -15.23 8.81 -9.21
N VAL A 207 -15.70 7.86 -8.38
CA VAL A 207 -15.80 6.45 -8.72
C VAL A 207 -17.27 6.08 -8.81
N ALA A 208 -17.75 5.82 -10.02
CA ALA A 208 -19.16 5.52 -10.28
C ALA A 208 -19.37 4.05 -10.61
N SER A 209 -20.31 3.42 -9.91
CA SER A 209 -20.86 2.12 -10.31
C SER A 209 -21.92 2.30 -11.40
N THR A 210 -22.18 1.23 -12.16
CA THR A 210 -23.26 1.18 -13.16
C THR A 210 -24.64 1.50 -12.60
N ALA A 211 -24.86 1.30 -11.29
CA ALA A 211 -26.14 1.53 -10.63
C ALA A 211 -26.34 2.99 -10.13
N GLY A 212 -25.28 3.81 -10.10
CA GLY A 212 -25.29 5.15 -9.51
C GLY A 212 -24.93 6.27 -10.49
N GLN A 213 -25.13 6.07 -11.81
CA GLN A 213 -24.72 7.04 -12.83
C GLN A 213 -25.37 8.41 -12.60
N ARG A 214 -24.52 9.40 -12.33
CA ARG A 214 -24.79 10.82 -12.52
C ARG A 214 -24.19 11.24 -13.86
N ASP A 215 -24.80 12.22 -14.50
CA ASP A 215 -24.28 12.83 -15.73
C ASP A 215 -22.83 13.30 -15.50
N PRO A 216 -21.84 12.78 -16.27
CA PRO A 216 -20.45 13.21 -16.16
C PRO A 216 -20.30 14.73 -16.24
N GLY A 217 -21.11 15.41 -17.06
CA GLY A 217 -21.08 16.87 -17.18
C GLY A 217 -21.37 17.59 -15.87
N GLN A 218 -22.31 17.06 -15.07
CA GLN A 218 -22.64 17.62 -13.75
C GLN A 218 -21.52 17.40 -12.74
N LEU A 219 -20.87 16.23 -12.76
CA LEU A 219 -19.75 15.92 -11.87
C LEU A 219 -18.55 16.86 -12.12
N PHE A 220 -18.19 17.06 -13.39
CA PHE A 220 -17.12 17.99 -13.75
C PHE A 220 -17.50 19.45 -13.42
N THR A 221 -18.76 19.84 -13.64
CA THR A 221 -19.26 21.19 -13.28
C THR A 221 -19.24 21.42 -11.77
N ALA A 222 -19.53 20.40 -10.96
CA ALA A 222 -19.39 20.45 -9.51
C ALA A 222 -17.92 20.57 -9.05
N GLY A 223 -16.98 20.25 -9.94
CA GLY A 223 -15.54 20.37 -9.70
C GLY A 223 -14.82 19.04 -9.52
N ALA A 224 -15.34 17.92 -10.03
CA ALA A 224 -14.53 16.70 -10.14
C ALA A 224 -13.41 16.88 -11.19
N ASP A 225 -12.27 16.23 -10.99
CA ASP A 225 -11.16 16.26 -11.95
C ASP A 225 -11.12 15.03 -12.85
N ASP A 226 -11.71 13.92 -12.41
CA ASP A 226 -11.76 12.66 -13.15
C ASP A 226 -12.98 11.84 -12.75
N LEU A 227 -13.36 10.92 -13.63
CA LEU A 227 -14.44 9.97 -13.41
C LEU A 227 -13.95 8.57 -13.80
N LEU A 228 -13.98 7.65 -12.84
CA LEU A 228 -13.71 6.24 -13.04
C LEU A 228 -15.03 5.46 -13.00
N GLN A 229 -15.27 4.63 -14.02
CA GLN A 229 -16.41 3.72 -14.02
C GLN A 229 -15.99 2.33 -13.56
N GLU A 230 -16.75 1.78 -12.63
CA GLU A 230 -16.66 0.36 -12.28
C GLU A 230 -17.29 -0.52 -13.38
N PRO A 231 -16.79 -1.73 -13.60
CA PRO A 231 -15.72 -2.40 -12.85
C PRO A 231 -14.32 -1.87 -13.18
N LEU A 232 -13.50 -1.66 -12.14
CA LEU A 232 -12.11 -1.20 -12.27
C LEU A 232 -11.15 -2.33 -11.94
N GLN A 233 -10.15 -2.54 -12.78
CA GLN A 233 -9.05 -3.44 -12.46
C GLN A 233 -8.17 -2.80 -11.37
N PRO A 234 -7.68 -3.57 -10.37
CA PRO A 234 -6.79 -3.06 -9.31
C PRO A 234 -5.59 -2.26 -9.85
N ALA A 235 -5.00 -2.71 -10.96
CA ALA A 235 -3.88 -2.03 -11.61
C ALA A 235 -4.29 -0.67 -12.20
N GLN A 236 -5.48 -0.58 -12.81
CA GLN A 236 -6.02 0.65 -13.39
C GLN A 236 -6.27 1.70 -12.29
N LEU A 237 -6.87 1.28 -11.16
CA LEU A 237 -7.10 2.16 -10.02
C LEU A 237 -5.79 2.71 -9.46
N ARG A 238 -4.79 1.85 -9.22
CA ARG A 238 -3.46 2.28 -8.76
C ARG A 238 -2.81 3.27 -9.72
N ALA A 239 -2.83 2.98 -11.03
CA ALA A 239 -2.23 3.86 -12.04
C ALA A 239 -2.89 5.25 -12.07
N ARG A 240 -4.22 5.31 -11.95
CA ARG A 240 -4.98 6.57 -11.88
C ARG A 240 -4.64 7.36 -10.62
N VAL A 241 -4.60 6.70 -9.46
CA VAL A 241 -4.22 7.33 -8.19
C VAL A 241 -2.80 7.90 -8.25
N ARG A 242 -1.82 7.15 -8.79
CA ARG A 242 -0.44 7.64 -9.01
C ARG A 242 -0.42 8.90 -9.86
N THR A 243 -1.15 8.88 -10.98
CA THR A 243 -1.19 10.00 -11.93
C THR A 243 -1.69 11.28 -11.26
N TRP A 244 -2.77 11.21 -10.49
CA TRP A 244 -3.31 12.37 -9.80
C TRP A 244 -2.43 12.85 -8.65
N LEU A 245 -1.83 11.94 -7.88
CA LEU A 245 -0.88 12.31 -6.83
C LEU A 245 0.39 12.99 -7.37
N LEU A 246 0.86 12.60 -8.56
CA LEU A 246 1.98 13.28 -9.22
C LEU A 246 1.59 14.69 -9.67
N ARG A 247 0.38 14.87 -10.21
CA ARG A 247 -0.13 16.19 -10.64
C ARG A 247 -0.36 17.13 -9.46
N GLY A 248 -0.93 16.65 -8.36
CA GLY A 248 -1.16 17.47 -7.16
C GLY A 248 0.13 17.98 -6.49
N ARG A 249 1.25 17.25 -6.65
CA ARG A 249 2.57 17.66 -6.14
C ARG A 249 3.27 18.69 -7.03
N ALA A 250 2.86 18.84 -8.29
CA ALA A 250 3.53 19.71 -9.24
C ALA A 250 3.20 21.20 -9.05
N GLY A 251 2.12 21.54 -8.32
CA GLY A 251 1.63 22.91 -8.19
C GLY A 251 1.20 23.53 -9.54
N PRO A 252 0.38 24.59 -9.54
CA PRO A 252 0.02 25.24 -10.79
C PRO A 252 1.27 25.84 -11.42
N GLN A 253 1.62 25.40 -12.62
CA GLN A 253 2.40 26.25 -13.51
C GLN A 253 1.43 27.26 -14.12
N VAL A 254 1.52 28.48 -13.58
CA VAL A 254 0.90 29.74 -14.03
C VAL A 254 -0.56 29.95 -13.62
#